data_AF-A0A090V2Z5-F1
#
_entry.id   AF-A0A090V2Z5-F1
#
_cell.length_a   1.000
_cell.length_b   1.000
_cell.length_c   1.000
_cell.angle_alpha   90.00
_cell.angle_beta   90.00
_cell.angle_gamma   90.00
#
_symmetry.space_group_name_H-M   'P 1'
#
loop_
_entity.id
_entity.type
_entity.pdbx_description
1 polymer ?
#
loop_
_entity_poly.entity_id
_entity_poly.type
_entity_poly.pdbx_seq_one_letter_code
_entity_poly.pdbx_strand_id
1 'polypeptide(L)'
;MNEQLLRENILTELLWEAEDMSYLGLPTQASFRGMVKANRKLIYRDDEGRIATGYCSKVSTAYEPFALYIKNLFGDGIYFSHESDEVTYLLIIKGGRIVSGTDCFMARSLFDELMTHLGIYEHLEFTPLTSLHLEAVIERCRMHQLSLKRKRRFIMTVSTCAGAILLALIGTILHLYING
;
A
#
# COMPACT_ATOMS: atom_id res chain seq x y z
N MET A 1 8.17 -0.38 -15.60
CA MET A 1 7.37 0.19 -14.49
C MET A 1 7.89 -0.22 -13.11
N ASN A 2 8.01 -1.53 -12.81
CA ASN A 2 8.33 -2.04 -11.47
C ASN A 2 9.61 -1.41 -10.88
N GLU A 3 10.71 -1.43 -11.64
CA GLU A 3 11.98 -0.89 -11.17
C GLU A 3 11.91 0.60 -10.84
N GLN A 4 11.14 1.37 -11.62
CA GLN A 4 10.96 2.80 -11.41
C GLN A 4 10.20 3.06 -10.10
N LEU A 5 9.12 2.31 -9.85
CA LEU A 5 8.34 2.42 -8.62
C LEU A 5 9.17 1.99 -7.40
N LEU A 6 9.92 0.90 -7.52
CA LEU A 6 10.73 0.36 -6.43
C LEU A 6 11.83 1.34 -5.99
N ARG A 7 12.43 2.09 -6.92
CA ARG A 7 13.42 3.16 -6.61
C ARG A 7 12.82 4.25 -5.71
N GLU A 8 11.51 4.47 -5.78
CA GLU A 8 10.78 5.44 -4.94
C GLU A 8 10.15 4.79 -3.68
N ASN A 9 10.50 3.54 -3.39
CA ASN A 9 9.89 2.69 -2.35
C ASN A 9 8.39 2.45 -2.56
N ILE A 10 7.92 2.43 -3.81
CA ILE A 10 6.54 2.11 -4.15
C ILE A 10 6.50 0.64 -4.59
N LEU A 11 5.61 -0.14 -3.99
CA LEU A 11 5.49 -1.58 -4.21
C LEU A 11 4.23 -1.92 -4.99
N THR A 12 4.41 -2.72 -6.03
CA THR A 12 3.37 -3.52 -6.68
C THR A 12 3.35 -4.94 -6.10
N GLU A 13 2.49 -5.81 -6.62
CA GLU A 13 2.48 -7.24 -6.29
C GLU A 13 2.14 -7.52 -4.82
N LEU A 14 1.23 -6.71 -4.27
CA LEU A 14 0.75 -6.91 -2.91
C LEU A 14 -0.40 -7.93 -2.90
N LEU A 15 -0.57 -8.57 -1.74
CA LEU A 15 -1.62 -9.56 -1.57
C LEU A 15 -2.88 -8.87 -1.05
N TRP A 16 -4.00 -9.06 -1.71
CA TRP A 16 -5.28 -8.42 -1.36
C TRP A 16 -6.29 -9.48 -0.92
N GLU A 17 -7.03 -9.23 0.16
CA GLU A 17 -8.11 -10.15 0.57
C GLU A 17 -9.28 -10.03 -0.40
N ALA A 18 -9.85 -11.17 -0.79
CA ALA A 18 -11.10 -11.17 -1.54
C ALA A 18 -12.24 -10.58 -0.68
N GLU A 19 -13.27 -10.05 -1.34
CA GLU A 19 -14.48 -9.58 -0.65
C GLU A 19 -15.15 -10.70 0.14
N ASP A 20 -15.19 -11.89 -0.46
CA ASP A 20 -15.71 -13.06 0.17
C ASP A 20 -14.70 -14.21 0.07
N MET A 21 -14.17 -14.59 1.23
CA MET A 21 -13.26 -15.73 1.37
C MET A 21 -14.02 -17.05 1.62
N SER A 22 -15.36 -17.02 1.76
CA SER A 22 -16.18 -18.22 2.03
C SER A 22 -16.17 -19.21 0.88
N TYR A 23 -15.98 -18.73 -0.36
CA TYR A 23 -15.79 -19.56 -1.54
C TYR A 23 -14.50 -20.40 -1.48
N LEU A 24 -13.54 -20.01 -0.64
CA LEU A 24 -12.34 -20.80 -0.39
C LEU A 24 -12.62 -21.82 0.69
N GLY A 25 -12.25 -23.08 0.46
CA GLY A 25 -12.30 -24.10 1.51
C GLY A 25 -11.45 -23.71 2.74
N LEU A 26 -11.83 -24.20 3.93
CA LEU A 26 -11.12 -23.93 5.19
C LEU A 26 -9.60 -24.12 5.11
N PRO A 27 -9.05 -25.15 4.42
CA PRO A 27 -7.60 -25.30 4.27
C PRO A 27 -6.95 -24.14 3.51
N THR A 28 -7.59 -23.67 2.44
CA THR A 28 -7.08 -22.56 1.63
C THR A 28 -7.11 -21.24 2.40
N GLN A 29 -8.17 -21.00 3.17
CA GLN A 29 -8.24 -19.84 4.06
C GLN A 29 -7.13 -19.88 5.13
N ALA A 30 -6.89 -21.05 5.74
CA ALA A 30 -5.83 -21.23 6.73
C ALA A 30 -4.44 -21.03 6.11
N SER A 31 -4.22 -21.57 4.91
CA SER A 31 -2.97 -21.38 4.16
C SER A 31 -2.71 -19.91 3.85
N PHE A 32 -3.72 -19.19 3.32
CA PHE A 32 -3.61 -17.76 3.05
C PHE A 32 -3.25 -16.97 4.33
N ARG A 33 -3.95 -17.23 5.43
CA ARG A 33 -3.66 -16.60 6.73
C ARG A 33 -2.24 -16.91 7.22
N GLY A 34 -1.76 -18.12 6.99
CA GLY A 34 -0.38 -18.53 7.29
C GLY A 34 0.64 -17.72 6.48
N MET A 35 0.40 -17.58 5.17
CA MET A 35 1.27 -16.85 4.25
C MET A 35 1.38 -15.36 4.60
N VAL A 36 0.28 -14.72 5.01
CA VAL A 36 0.25 -13.28 5.29
C VAL A 36 0.54 -12.92 6.76
N LYS A 37 0.77 -13.92 7.63
CA LYS A 37 0.90 -13.71 9.09
C LYS A 37 1.99 -12.72 9.48
N ALA A 38 3.12 -12.75 8.77
CA ALA A 38 4.27 -11.87 9.02
C ALA A 38 4.22 -10.55 8.21
N ASN A 39 3.25 -10.42 7.31
CA ASN A 39 3.16 -9.26 6.42
C ASN A 39 2.57 -8.07 7.16
N ARG A 40 3.00 -6.86 6.76
CA ARG A 40 2.37 -5.62 7.21
C ARG A 40 0.96 -5.55 6.61
N LYS A 41 -0.04 -5.43 7.48
CA LYS A 41 -1.44 -5.24 7.09
C LYS A 41 -1.67 -3.81 6.60
N LEU A 42 -2.31 -3.68 5.44
CA LEU A 42 -2.79 -2.44 4.85
C LEU A 42 -4.31 -2.43 4.98
N ILE A 43 -4.86 -1.45 5.70
CA ILE A 43 -6.30 -1.35 5.93
C ILE A 43 -6.81 -0.13 5.18
N TYR A 44 -7.84 -0.32 4.37
CA TYR A 44 -8.50 0.74 3.63
C TYR A 44 -10.01 0.52 3.61
N ARG A 45 -10.76 1.49 3.08
CA ARG A 45 -12.22 1.38 2.91
C ARG A 45 -12.57 1.35 1.44
N ASP A 46 -13.56 0.55 1.14
CA ASP A 46 -14.25 0.55 -0.14
C ASP A 46 -15.25 1.71 -0.22
N ASP A 47 -15.94 1.84 -1.35
CA ASP A 47 -16.85 2.96 -1.60
C ASP A 47 -18.13 2.90 -0.74
N GLU A 48 -18.48 1.71 -0.26
CA GLU A 48 -19.55 1.49 0.73
C GLU A 48 -19.08 1.72 2.18
N GLY A 49 -17.80 2.05 2.36
CA GLY A 49 -17.19 2.27 3.67
C GLY A 49 -16.85 0.98 4.42
N ARG A 50 -16.97 -0.20 3.82
CA ARG A 50 -16.60 -1.48 4.41
C ARG A 50 -15.08 -1.62 4.43
N ILE A 51 -14.58 -2.38 5.40
CA ILE A 51 -13.13 -2.57 5.58
C ILE A 51 -12.61 -3.55 4.53
N ALA A 52 -11.55 -3.15 3.84
CA ALA A 52 -10.79 -3.99 2.95
C ALA A 52 -9.32 -4.06 3.42
N THR A 53 -8.66 -5.17 3.09
CA THR A 53 -7.32 -5.50 3.57
C THR A 53 -6.40 -5.83 2.40
N GLY A 54 -5.18 -5.30 2.46
CA GLY A 54 -4.03 -5.81 1.72
C GLY A 54 -2.87 -6.19 2.65
N TYR A 55 -1.85 -6.82 2.10
CA TYR A 55 -0.68 -7.29 2.81
C TYR A 55 0.58 -7.00 2.02
N CYS A 56 1.54 -6.42 2.71
CA CYS A 56 2.84 -6.07 2.18
C CYS A 56 3.93 -6.90 2.86
N SER A 57 4.73 -7.62 2.07
CA SER A 57 5.85 -8.42 2.57
C SER A 57 6.93 -7.56 3.22
N LYS A 58 7.12 -6.32 2.76
CA LYS A 58 8.00 -5.34 3.43
C LYS A 58 7.30 -4.79 4.67
N VAL A 59 7.88 -5.05 5.84
CA VAL A 59 7.37 -4.58 7.14
C VAL A 59 7.51 -3.07 7.32
N SER A 60 8.53 -2.46 6.69
CA SER A 60 8.80 -1.03 6.83
C SER A 60 7.66 -0.16 6.27
N THR A 61 7.25 0.83 7.06
CA THR A 61 6.28 1.85 6.66
C THR A 61 6.80 2.85 5.63
N ALA A 62 8.08 2.77 5.28
CA ALA A 62 8.64 3.56 4.18
C ALA A 62 8.20 3.07 2.80
N TYR A 63 7.72 1.82 2.70
CA TYR A 63 7.20 1.29 1.46
C TYR A 63 5.72 1.60 1.30
N GLU A 64 5.37 2.10 0.12
CA GLU A 64 4.06 2.65 -0.22
C GLU A 64 3.35 1.73 -1.22
N PRO A 65 2.06 1.39 -1.01
CA PRO A 65 1.36 0.41 -1.85
C PRO A 65 0.79 1.03 -3.13
N PHE A 66 1.36 0.70 -4.29
CA PHE A 66 1.00 1.27 -5.60
C PHE A 66 -0.52 1.24 -5.86
N ALA A 67 -1.15 0.08 -5.66
CA ALA A 67 -2.57 -0.11 -5.93
C ALA A 67 -3.49 0.82 -5.12
N LEU A 68 -3.13 1.19 -3.87
CA LEU A 68 -3.92 2.17 -3.10
C LEU A 68 -3.78 3.59 -3.67
N TYR A 69 -2.63 3.94 -4.23
CA TYR A 69 -2.48 5.24 -4.89
C TYR A 69 -3.29 5.29 -6.18
N ILE A 70 -3.29 4.22 -6.98
CA ILE A 70 -4.16 4.13 -8.17
C ILE A 70 -5.63 4.26 -7.77
N LYS A 71 -6.10 3.47 -6.80
CA LYS A 71 -7.47 3.57 -6.26
C LYS A 71 -7.83 5.01 -5.88
N ASN A 72 -6.96 5.68 -5.13
CA ASN A 72 -7.28 7.00 -4.58
C ASN A 72 -7.19 8.13 -5.61
N LEU A 73 -6.40 7.96 -6.67
CA LEU A 73 -6.21 8.98 -7.71
C LEU A 73 -7.17 8.80 -8.89
N PHE A 74 -7.47 7.56 -9.25
CA PHE A 74 -8.13 7.22 -10.51
C PHE A 74 -9.42 6.40 -10.34
N GLY A 75 -9.66 5.82 -9.16
CA GLY A 75 -10.90 5.11 -8.85
C GLY A 75 -10.96 3.68 -9.37
N ASP A 76 -12.15 3.27 -9.80
CA ASP A 76 -12.44 1.95 -10.35
C ASP A 76 -11.96 1.84 -11.80
N GLY A 77 -11.46 0.66 -12.18
CA GLY A 77 -10.93 0.42 -13.52
C GLY A 77 -10.08 -0.84 -13.62
N ILE A 78 -9.77 -1.19 -14.87
CA ILE A 78 -8.78 -2.21 -15.23
C ILE A 78 -7.53 -1.47 -15.68
N TYR A 79 -6.52 -1.44 -14.82
CA TYR A 79 -5.25 -0.79 -15.06
C TYR A 79 -4.21 -1.80 -15.52
N PHE A 80 -3.46 -1.47 -16.57
CA PHE A 80 -2.45 -2.38 -17.09
C PHE A 80 -1.23 -1.66 -17.65
N SER A 81 -0.08 -2.32 -17.64
CA SER A 81 1.14 -1.85 -18.29
C SER A 81 1.87 -3.01 -18.95
N HIS A 82 2.15 -2.91 -20.24
CA HIS A 82 3.02 -3.85 -20.92
C HIS A 82 4.48 -3.47 -20.61
N GLU A 83 5.12 -4.25 -19.74
CA GLU A 83 6.56 -4.07 -19.43
C GLU A 83 7.44 -4.53 -20.59
N SER A 84 6.98 -5.56 -21.30
CA SER A 84 7.59 -6.13 -22.49
C SER A 84 6.51 -6.80 -23.35
N ASP A 85 6.93 -7.38 -24.48
CA ASP A 85 6.05 -8.19 -25.33
C ASP A 85 5.51 -9.44 -24.60
N GLU A 86 6.19 -9.89 -23.55
CA GLU A 86 5.88 -11.13 -22.82
C GLU A 86 5.18 -10.89 -21.48
N VAL A 87 5.33 -9.71 -20.88
CA VAL A 87 4.91 -9.45 -19.51
C VAL A 87 4.01 -8.22 -19.42
N THR A 88 2.86 -8.40 -18.79
CA THR A 88 1.89 -7.35 -18.50
C THR A 88 1.63 -7.27 -17.00
N TYR A 89 1.73 -6.07 -16.47
CA TYR A 89 1.16 -5.75 -15.16
C TYR A 89 -0.35 -5.59 -15.30
N LEU A 90 -1.09 -6.18 -14.37
CA LEU A 90 -2.53 -6.01 -14.21
C LEU A 90 -2.80 -5.36 -12.85
N LEU A 91 -3.93 -4.67 -12.74
CA LEU A 91 -4.56 -4.25 -11.50
C LEU A 91 -6.03 -3.97 -11.77
N ILE A 92 -6.94 -4.63 -11.06
CA ILE A 92 -8.38 -4.37 -11.17
C ILE A 92 -8.88 -3.75 -9.87
N ILE A 93 -9.63 -2.67 -10.00
CA ILE A 93 -10.30 -1.97 -8.90
C ILE A 93 -11.79 -1.90 -9.20
N LYS A 94 -12.61 -2.37 -8.26
CA LYS A 94 -14.07 -2.41 -8.38
C LYS A 94 -14.73 -2.05 -7.06
N GLY A 95 -15.67 -1.12 -7.07
CA GLY A 95 -16.38 -0.61 -5.89
C GLY A 95 -15.42 -0.05 -4.84
N GLY A 96 -14.28 0.50 -5.27
CA GLY A 96 -13.22 0.93 -4.36
C GLY A 96 -12.49 -0.24 -3.68
N ARG A 97 -12.55 -1.45 -4.21
CA ARG A 97 -11.75 -2.60 -3.73
C ARG A 97 -10.75 -3.03 -4.78
N ILE A 98 -9.52 -3.24 -4.34
CA ILE A 98 -8.50 -3.90 -5.15
C ILE A 98 -8.85 -5.38 -5.21
N VAL A 99 -9.05 -5.89 -6.41
CA VAL A 99 -9.46 -7.27 -6.64
C VAL A 99 -8.28 -8.21 -6.32
N SER A 100 -8.54 -9.20 -5.47
CA SER A 100 -7.57 -10.22 -5.08
C SER A 100 -6.93 -10.89 -6.31
N GLY A 101 -5.60 -10.99 -6.31
CA GLY A 101 -4.82 -11.63 -7.37
C GLY A 101 -4.56 -10.77 -8.61
N THR A 102 -5.10 -9.53 -8.66
CA THR A 102 -4.97 -8.71 -9.87
C THR A 102 -3.80 -7.74 -9.84
N ASP A 103 -3.31 -7.30 -8.68
CA ASP A 103 -2.06 -6.53 -8.54
C ASP A 103 -0.86 -7.47 -8.78
N CYS A 104 -0.55 -7.77 -10.03
CA CYS A 104 0.50 -8.73 -10.39
C CYS A 104 1.09 -8.50 -11.78
N PHE A 105 2.28 -9.07 -12.03
CA PHE A 105 2.80 -9.25 -13.38
C PHE A 105 2.46 -10.65 -13.87
N MET A 106 2.01 -10.74 -15.11
CA MET A 106 1.60 -11.99 -15.74
C MET A 106 2.03 -12.06 -17.20
N ALA A 107 1.99 -13.27 -17.75
CA ALA A 107 2.27 -13.49 -19.17
C ALA A 107 1.26 -12.70 -20.04
N ARG A 108 1.75 -12.11 -21.13
CA ARG A 108 0.96 -11.31 -22.04
C ARG A 108 -0.20 -12.09 -22.65
N SER A 109 0.05 -13.35 -23.04
CA SER A 109 -0.97 -14.26 -23.56
C SER A 109 -2.11 -14.50 -22.57
N LEU A 110 -1.79 -14.67 -21.28
CA LEU A 110 -2.79 -14.85 -20.23
C LEU A 110 -3.58 -13.57 -19.98
N PHE A 111 -2.93 -12.40 -20.04
CA PHE A 111 -3.62 -11.12 -20.00
C PHE A 111 -4.63 -11.02 -21.16
N ASP A 112 -4.19 -11.26 -22.40
CA ASP A 112 -5.04 -11.15 -23.58
C ASP A 112 -6.25 -12.11 -23.49
N GLU A 113 -6.06 -13.35 -23.00
CA GLU A 113 -7.14 -14.30 -22.74
C GLU A 113 -8.10 -13.84 -21.63
N LEU A 114 -7.60 -13.25 -20.54
CA LEU A 114 -8.47 -12.68 -19.51
C LEU A 114 -9.30 -11.52 -20.04
N MET A 115 -8.73 -10.71 -20.95
CA MET A 115 -9.44 -9.56 -21.51
C MET A 115 -10.57 -9.98 -22.46
N THR A 116 -10.59 -11.22 -22.97
CA THR A 116 -11.74 -11.74 -23.74
C THR A 116 -12.88 -12.24 -22.85
N HIS A 117 -12.65 -12.44 -21.54
CA HIS A 117 -13.60 -13.04 -20.60
C HIS A 117 -13.72 -12.25 -19.29
N LEU A 118 -14.10 -10.98 -19.39
CA LEU A 118 -14.14 -10.04 -18.27
C LEU A 118 -15.25 -10.30 -17.25
N GLY A 119 -16.36 -10.91 -17.68
CA GLY A 119 -17.49 -11.26 -16.83
C GLY A 119 -17.98 -10.09 -15.98
N ILE A 120 -17.83 -10.18 -14.66
CA ILE A 120 -18.31 -9.15 -13.72
C ILE A 120 -17.54 -7.82 -13.76
N TYR A 121 -16.54 -7.69 -14.64
CA TYR A 121 -15.71 -6.50 -14.83
C TYR A 121 -15.94 -5.80 -16.18
N GLU A 122 -16.87 -6.27 -17.01
CA GLU A 122 -17.13 -5.72 -18.36
C GLU A 122 -17.47 -4.22 -18.40
N HIS A 123 -17.99 -3.68 -17.29
CA HIS A 123 -18.36 -2.26 -17.18
C HIS A 123 -17.19 -1.37 -16.76
N LEU A 124 -16.04 -1.93 -16.40
CA LEU A 124 -14.88 -1.16 -15.96
C LEU A 124 -14.10 -0.61 -17.15
N GLU A 125 -13.60 0.61 -17.00
CA GLU A 125 -12.78 1.26 -18.02
C GLU A 125 -11.38 0.63 -18.07
N PHE A 126 -10.87 0.45 -19.29
CA PHE A 126 -9.53 -0.03 -19.56
C PHE A 126 -8.56 1.14 -19.61
N THR A 127 -7.66 1.21 -18.63
CA THR A 127 -6.73 2.33 -18.49
C THR A 127 -5.29 1.83 -18.63
N PRO A 128 -4.61 2.09 -19.76
CA PRO A 128 -3.18 1.85 -19.85
C PRO A 128 -2.42 2.80 -18.92
N LEU A 129 -1.58 2.25 -18.05
CA LEU A 129 -0.73 2.99 -17.13
C LEU A 129 0.43 3.62 -17.90
N THR A 130 0.22 4.88 -18.29
CA THR A 130 1.26 5.72 -18.92
C THR A 130 2.21 6.33 -17.88
N SER A 131 3.33 6.90 -18.36
CA SER A 131 4.28 7.64 -17.52
C SER A 131 3.62 8.74 -16.69
N LEU A 132 2.59 9.41 -17.21
CA LEU A 132 1.87 10.46 -16.49
C LEU A 132 1.17 9.91 -15.23
N HIS A 133 0.56 8.72 -15.33
CA HIS A 133 -0.05 8.05 -14.17
C HIS A 133 1.01 7.68 -13.13
N LEU A 134 2.14 7.14 -13.58
CA LEU A 134 3.25 6.76 -12.68
C LEU A 134 3.84 7.99 -11.98
N GLU A 135 4.03 9.09 -12.69
CA GLU A 135 4.52 10.35 -12.12
C GLU A 135 3.55 10.92 -11.08
N ALA A 136 2.23 10.89 -11.35
CA ALA A 136 1.22 11.33 -10.40
C ALA A 136 1.26 10.48 -9.10
N VAL A 137 1.42 9.16 -9.23
CA VAL A 137 1.57 8.26 -8.08
C VAL A 137 2.86 8.54 -7.31
N ILE A 138 3.99 8.69 -8.01
CA ILE A 138 5.30 8.99 -7.41
C ILE A 138 5.25 10.31 -6.66
N GLU A 139 4.68 11.35 -7.25
CA GLU A 139 4.59 12.66 -6.61
C GLU A 139 3.71 12.60 -5.36
N ARG A 140 2.54 11.94 -5.45
CA ARG A 140 1.66 11.78 -4.30
C ARG A 140 2.33 11.00 -3.16
N CYS A 141 3.09 9.96 -3.51
CA CYS A 141 3.89 9.17 -2.58
C CYS A 141 4.97 10.03 -1.91
N ARG A 142 5.75 10.80 -2.68
CA ARG A 142 6.79 11.71 -2.16
C ARG A 142 6.20 12.74 -1.20
N MET A 143 5.07 13.36 -1.55
CA MET A 143 4.37 14.29 -0.67
C MET A 143 3.96 13.62 0.66
N HIS A 144 3.43 12.40 0.60
CA HIS A 144 3.06 11.64 1.80
C HIS A 144 4.27 11.33 2.68
N GLN A 145 5.35 10.79 2.10
CA GLN A 145 6.59 10.48 2.81
C GLN A 145 7.22 11.72 3.43
N LEU A 146 7.20 12.86 2.74
CA LEU A 146 7.68 14.14 3.26
C LEU A 146 6.87 14.59 4.48
N SER A 147 5.54 14.45 4.42
CA SER A 147 4.65 14.75 5.56
C SER A 147 4.98 13.87 6.77
N LEU A 148 5.15 12.55 6.56
CA LEU A 148 5.55 11.63 7.62
C LEU A 148 6.93 11.97 8.22
N LYS A 149 7.91 12.31 7.38
CA LYS A 149 9.25 12.75 7.84
C LYS A 149 9.18 14.03 8.65
N ARG A 150 8.35 15.01 8.26
CA ARG A 150 8.13 16.25 9.03
C ARG A 150 7.50 15.95 10.39
N LYS A 151 6.44 15.12 10.42
CA LYS A 151 5.77 14.72 11.67
C LYS A 151 6.72 13.99 12.63
N ARG A 152 7.54 13.06 12.12
CA ARG A 152 8.56 12.35 12.91
C ARG A 152 9.59 13.31 13.49
N ARG A 153 10.12 14.24 12.69
CA ARG A 153 11.06 15.27 13.17
C ARG A 153 10.45 16.12 14.28
N PHE A 154 9.22 16.58 14.09
CA PHE A 154 8.52 17.35 15.12
C PHE A 154 8.39 16.58 16.44
N ILE A 155 7.93 15.33 16.39
CA ILE A 155 7.80 14.47 17.58
C ILE A 155 9.16 14.29 18.27
N MET A 156 10.21 13.97 17.51
CA MET A 156 11.55 13.80 18.08
C MET A 156 12.04 15.08 18.78
N THR A 157 11.89 16.25 18.14
CA THR A 157 12.28 17.53 18.73
C THR A 157 11.53 17.80 20.03
N VAL A 158 10.20 17.61 20.05
CA VAL A 158 9.39 17.81 21.25
C VAL A 158 9.79 16.86 22.37
N SER A 159 9.99 15.57 22.07
CA SER A 159 10.40 14.57 23.06
C SER A 159 11.77 14.88 23.67
N THR A 160 12.74 15.30 22.86
CA THR A 160 14.08 15.68 23.35
C THR A 160 14.01 16.91 24.25
N CYS A 161 13.27 17.95 23.86
CA CYS A 161 13.11 19.15 24.68
C CYS A 161 12.40 18.85 26.01
N ALA A 162 11.32 18.08 25.99
CA ALA A 162 10.61 17.66 27.20
C ALA A 162 11.50 16.83 28.14
N GLY A 163 12.28 15.90 27.57
CA GLY A 163 13.25 15.11 28.32
C GLY A 163 14.34 15.96 28.96
N ALA A 164 14.88 16.95 28.24
CA ALA A 164 15.89 17.86 28.77
C ALA A 164 15.35 18.71 29.93
N ILE A 165 14.12 19.23 29.82
CA ILE A 165 13.46 19.99 30.89
C ILE A 165 13.25 19.11 32.13
N LEU A 166 12.76 17.88 31.94
CA LEU A 166 12.54 16.94 33.03
C LEU A 166 13.84 16.61 33.76
N LEU A 167 14.93 16.34 33.03
CA LEU A 167 16.24 16.08 33.61
C LEU A 167 16.78 17.28 34.39
N ALA A 168 16.60 18.50 33.86
CA ALA A 168 16.98 19.72 34.56
C ALA A 168 16.21 19.88 35.87
N LEU A 169 14.88 19.66 35.86
CA LEU A 169 14.05 19.71 37.07
C LEU A 169 14.50 18.69 38.12
N ILE A 170 14.71 17.43 37.71
CA ILE A 170 15.21 16.38 38.61
C ILE A 170 16.57 16.78 39.21
N GLY A 171 17.48 17.30 38.38
CA GLY A 171 18.79 17.77 38.83
C GLY A 171 18.68 18.91 39.85
N THR A 172 17.78 19.87 39.64
CA THR A 172 17.55 20.96 40.60
C THR A 172 16.97 20.46 41.93
N ILE A 173 16.02 19.52 41.90
CA ILE A 173 15.44 18.93 43.11
C ILE A 173 16.50 18.15 43.90
N LEU A 174 17.31 17.32 43.22
CA LEU A 174 18.41 16.59 43.84
C LEU A 174 19.44 17.52 44.48
N HIS A 175 19.82 18.59 43.79
CA HIS A 175 20.76 19.58 44.32
C HIS A 175 20.22 20.25 45.59
N LEU A 176 18.93 20.62 45.60
CA LEU A 176 18.28 21.20 46.79
C LEU A 176 18.20 20.20 47.94
N TYR A 177 17.97 18.92 47.67
CA TYR A 177 17.90 17.88 48.71
C TYR A 177 19.27 17.55 49.33
N ILE A 178 20.35 17.63 48.56
CA ILE A 178 21.70 17.32 49.05
C ILE A 178 22.32 18.51 49.80
N ASN A 179 22.03 19.74 49.34
CA ASN A 179 22.65 20.96 49.87
C ASN A 179 21.75 21.77 50.82
N GLY A 180 20.54 21.29 51.13
CA GLY A 180 19.61 21.87 52.10
C GLY A 180 19.46 20.99 53.32
#